data_AF-A0A1X1D8H3-F1
#
_entry.id   AF-A0A1X1D8H3-F1
#
_cell.length_a   1.000
_cell.length_b   1.000
_cell.length_c   1.000
_cell.angle_alpha   90.00
_cell.angle_beta   90.00
_cell.angle_gamma   90.00
#
_symmetry.space_group_name_H-M   'P 1'
#
loop_
_entity.id
_entity.type
_entity.pdbx_description
1 polymer ?
#
loop_
_entity_poly.entity_id
_entity_poly.type
_entity_poly.pdbx_seq_one_letter_code
_entity_poly.pdbx_strand_id
1 'polypeptide(L)'
;MLWRGKNVIISTVFLFLVIGGGYLIFANERWVSKATITYPSSGQIANYNAILSIVYADDFSDKPSINDLQHQVFNRFSSSLNALSSSLAALEEPLTLRVDAINKGSDDFLSVSFISSSAKKSQEELLKYLNKVNNEVIKEIGDDITYNVGVKTNSLKNTVALNEQIAIDKKNLRLDVINQALKIANATGQNKSPLNQAEYLSDDTLYLLGSDALRSMIANETTKPLAYDDSYYNAKRALLGVTHLKINMDNVKTFRFISNPDLPLKRISPQKSLVVILSIILGFIVGCVIVLLKGFSIKKQY
;
A
#
# COMPACT_ATOMS: atom_id res chain seq x y z
N MET A 1 -61.37 3.08 37.89
CA MET A 1 -61.26 4.44 37.32
C MET A 1 -60.85 4.44 35.85
N LEU A 2 -59.86 3.65 35.41
CA LEU A 2 -59.43 3.61 34.00
C LEU A 2 -60.54 3.31 32.98
N TRP A 3 -61.47 2.41 33.30
CA TRP A 3 -62.56 2.02 32.37
C TRP A 3 -63.56 3.14 32.06
N ARG A 4 -63.70 4.14 32.96
CA ARG A 4 -64.52 5.34 32.73
C ARG A 4 -63.81 6.38 31.85
N GLY A 5 -62.49 6.32 31.73
CA GLY A 5 -61.66 7.24 30.94
C GLY A 5 -61.26 6.72 29.55
N LYS A 6 -61.83 5.61 29.08
CA LYS A 6 -61.39 4.92 27.85
C LYS A 6 -61.36 5.82 26.61
N ASN A 7 -62.33 6.72 26.45
CA ASN A 7 -62.39 7.64 25.31
C ASN A 7 -61.24 8.67 25.34
N VAL A 8 -60.81 9.10 26.53
CA VAL A 8 -59.68 10.02 26.70
C VAL A 8 -58.38 9.32 26.31
N ILE A 9 -58.19 8.08 26.75
CA ILE A 9 -56.99 7.27 26.41
C ILE A 9 -56.92 7.07 24.90
N ILE A 10 -58.02 6.68 24.25
CA ILE A 10 -58.06 6.46 22.79
C ILE A 10 -57.77 7.76 22.03
N SER A 11 -58.36 8.88 22.44
CA SER A 11 -58.12 10.18 21.79
C SER A 11 -56.66 10.64 21.92
N THR A 12 -56.04 10.43 23.08
CA THR A 12 -54.62 10.76 23.29
C THR A 12 -53.72 9.86 22.44
N VAL A 13 -53.99 8.55 22.36
CA VAL A 13 -53.23 7.63 21.48
C VAL A 13 -53.34 8.06 20.02
N PHE A 14 -54.53 8.44 19.55
CA PHE A 14 -54.73 8.93 18.19
C PHE A 14 -53.93 10.21 17.91
N LEU A 15 -53.92 11.17 18.84
CA LEU A 15 -53.12 12.39 18.72
C LEU A 15 -51.63 12.08 18.56
N PHE A 16 -51.07 11.19 19.39
CA PHE A 16 -49.68 10.79 19.29
C PHE A 16 -49.36 10.04 17.99
N LEU A 17 -50.31 9.25 17.46
CA LEU A 17 -50.16 8.63 16.14
C LEU A 17 -50.10 9.66 15.00
N VAL A 18 -50.91 10.73 15.04
CA VAL A 18 -50.84 11.82 14.06
C VAL A 18 -49.49 12.55 14.14
N ILE A 19 -49.00 12.83 15.35
CA ILE A 19 -47.69 13.46 15.56
C ILE A 19 -46.56 12.54 15.02
N GLY A 20 -46.60 11.25 15.34
CA GLY A 20 -45.63 10.27 14.84
C GLY A 20 -45.67 10.11 13.31
N GLY A 21 -46.86 10.17 12.72
CA GLY A 21 -47.05 10.18 11.27
C GLY A 21 -46.45 11.43 10.62
N GLY A 22 -46.67 12.62 11.21
CA GLY A 22 -46.04 13.86 10.78
C GLY A 22 -44.51 13.78 10.84
N TYR A 23 -43.96 13.25 11.93
CA TYR A 23 -42.51 13.04 12.07
C TYR A 23 -41.94 12.16 10.95
N LEU A 24 -42.62 11.08 10.56
CA LEU A 24 -42.17 10.20 9.48
C LEU A 24 -42.08 10.88 8.11
N ILE A 25 -42.82 11.97 7.89
CA ILE A 25 -42.79 12.74 6.63
C ILE A 25 -41.61 13.71 6.61
N PHE A 26 -41.29 14.33 7.75
CA PHE A 26 -40.23 15.35 7.85
C PHE A 26 -38.85 14.79 8.25
N ALA A 27 -38.79 13.60 8.83
CA ALA A 27 -37.53 13.02 9.29
C ALA A 27 -36.66 12.58 8.11
N ASN A 28 -35.42 13.08 8.09
CA ASN A 28 -34.43 12.72 7.08
C ASN A 28 -34.16 11.21 7.08
N GLU A 29 -34.31 10.59 5.91
CA GLU A 29 -34.01 9.17 5.76
C GLU A 29 -32.50 8.92 5.83
N ARG A 30 -32.12 7.81 6.47
CA ARG A 30 -30.73 7.34 6.54
C ARG A 30 -30.63 5.94 5.95
N TRP A 31 -29.84 5.82 4.89
CA TRP A 31 -29.60 4.58 4.15
C TRP A 31 -28.13 4.20 4.24
N VAL A 32 -27.82 2.90 4.32
CA VAL A 32 -26.45 2.42 4.48
C VAL A 32 -26.12 1.40 3.41
N SER A 33 -25.11 1.69 2.61
CA SER A 33 -24.49 0.70 1.73
C SER A 33 -23.30 0.09 2.45
N LYS A 34 -23.11 -1.22 2.29
CA LYS A 34 -22.03 -2.00 2.87
C LYS A 34 -21.28 -2.76 1.78
N ALA A 35 -19.98 -2.89 1.96
CA ALA A 35 -19.13 -3.75 1.16
C ALA A 35 -18.14 -4.48 2.07
N THR A 36 -17.65 -5.63 1.61
CA THR A 36 -16.57 -6.37 2.25
C THR A 36 -15.36 -6.36 1.34
N ILE A 37 -14.23 -5.95 1.87
CA ILE A 37 -12.97 -5.82 1.13
C ILE A 37 -11.85 -6.61 1.83
N THR A 38 -10.85 -6.99 1.04
CA THR A 38 -9.63 -7.67 1.50
C THR A 38 -8.44 -7.24 0.64
N TYR A 39 -7.24 -7.73 0.97
CA TYR A 39 -6.02 -7.49 0.20
C TYR A 39 -6.19 -7.84 -1.30
N PRO A 40 -5.47 -7.14 -2.19
CA PRO A 40 -5.57 -7.38 -3.63
C PRO A 40 -5.09 -8.79 -3.99
N SER A 41 -5.54 -9.34 -5.11
CA SER A 41 -4.99 -10.60 -5.62
C SER A 41 -3.57 -10.41 -6.15
N SER A 42 -2.81 -11.50 -6.29
CA SER A 42 -1.46 -11.46 -6.87
C SER A 42 -1.43 -10.84 -8.28
N GLY A 43 -2.46 -11.10 -9.08
CA GLY A 43 -2.62 -10.48 -10.41
C GLY A 43 -2.83 -8.97 -10.36
N GLN A 44 -3.55 -8.48 -9.33
CA GLN A 44 -3.82 -7.05 -9.12
C GLN A 44 -2.61 -6.25 -8.60
N ILE A 45 -1.51 -6.91 -8.24
CA ILE A 45 -0.25 -6.25 -7.89
C ILE A 45 0.91 -6.73 -8.76
N ALA A 46 0.62 -7.47 -9.84
CA ALA A 46 1.63 -8.10 -10.68
C ALA A 46 2.60 -7.08 -11.28
N ASN A 47 2.10 -5.94 -11.77
CA ASN A 47 2.92 -4.86 -12.31
C ASN A 47 3.86 -4.28 -11.26
N TYR A 48 3.35 -4.04 -10.04
CA TYR A 48 4.17 -3.55 -8.94
C TYR A 48 5.25 -4.57 -8.53
N ASN A 49 4.90 -5.85 -8.40
CA ASN A 49 5.87 -6.92 -8.12
C ASN A 49 6.92 -7.10 -9.24
N ALA A 50 6.55 -6.89 -10.51
CA ALA A 50 7.48 -6.94 -11.63
C ALA A 50 8.50 -5.79 -11.57
N ILE A 51 8.05 -4.58 -11.23
CA ILE A 51 8.92 -3.42 -10.99
C ILE A 51 9.92 -3.75 -9.87
N LEU A 52 9.46 -4.28 -8.73
CA LEU A 52 10.33 -4.68 -7.62
C LEU A 52 11.34 -5.76 -8.06
N SER A 53 10.93 -6.71 -8.90
CA SER A 53 11.84 -7.75 -9.40
C SER A 53 13.02 -7.19 -10.19
N ILE A 54 12.85 -6.03 -10.83
CA ILE A 54 13.91 -5.33 -11.56
C ILE A 54 14.76 -4.48 -10.61
N VAL A 55 14.13 -3.81 -9.64
CA VAL A 55 14.82 -2.99 -8.63
C VAL A 55 15.75 -3.83 -7.73
N TYR A 56 15.31 -5.04 -7.38
CA TYR A 56 16.04 -5.99 -6.52
C TYR A 56 16.77 -7.09 -7.31
N ALA A 57 17.10 -6.84 -8.58
CA ALA A 57 17.72 -7.85 -9.45
C ALA A 57 19.16 -8.22 -9.04
N ASP A 58 19.86 -7.33 -8.34
CA ASP A 58 21.20 -7.54 -7.80
C ASP A 58 21.20 -8.10 -6.37
N ASP A 59 20.12 -7.88 -5.61
CA ASP A 59 19.93 -8.44 -4.28
C ASP A 59 18.46 -8.80 -4.03
N PHE A 60 18.14 -10.10 -4.18
CA PHE A 60 16.80 -10.61 -3.98
C PHE A 60 16.40 -10.76 -2.51
N SER A 61 17.35 -10.66 -1.56
CA SER A 61 17.06 -10.89 -0.14
C SER A 61 16.21 -9.78 0.47
N ASP A 62 16.34 -8.56 -0.05
CA ASP A 62 15.56 -7.39 0.36
C ASP A 62 14.19 -7.29 -0.33
N LYS A 63 13.90 -8.18 -1.30
CA LYS A 63 12.64 -8.14 -2.03
C LYS A 63 11.49 -8.70 -1.18
N PRO A 64 10.40 -7.94 -0.94
CA PRO A 64 9.23 -8.46 -0.25
C PRO A 64 8.60 -9.66 -0.96
N SER A 65 8.08 -10.62 -0.19
CA SER A 65 7.29 -11.71 -0.77
C SER A 65 5.98 -11.18 -1.36
N ILE A 66 5.35 -11.94 -2.26
CA ILE A 66 4.07 -11.53 -2.86
C ILE A 66 2.98 -11.36 -1.79
N ASN A 67 2.95 -12.24 -0.78
CA ASN A 67 1.98 -12.14 0.32
C ASN A 67 2.22 -10.88 1.14
N ASP A 68 3.47 -10.61 1.51
CA ASP A 68 3.82 -9.39 2.26
C ASP A 68 3.43 -8.14 1.46
N LEU A 69 3.64 -8.16 0.14
CA LEU A 69 3.26 -7.07 -0.74
C LEU A 69 1.74 -6.85 -0.75
N GLN A 70 0.94 -7.92 -0.81
CA GLN A 70 -0.53 -7.84 -0.72
C GLN A 70 -0.96 -7.19 0.59
N HIS A 71 -0.38 -7.62 1.72
CA HIS A 71 -0.68 -7.06 3.04
C HIS A 71 -0.21 -5.61 3.18
N GLN A 72 1.01 -5.27 2.78
CA GLN A 72 1.54 -3.92 2.88
C GLN A 72 0.70 -2.92 2.09
N VAL A 73 0.37 -3.25 0.84
CA VAL A 73 -0.45 -2.39 -0.02
C VAL A 73 -1.86 -2.23 0.58
N PHE A 74 -2.45 -3.31 1.08
CA PHE A 74 -3.77 -3.26 1.72
C PHE A 74 -3.76 -2.48 3.04
N ASN A 75 -2.69 -2.59 3.84
CA ASN A 75 -2.56 -1.86 5.09
C ASN A 75 -2.45 -0.35 4.84
N ARG A 76 -1.67 0.08 3.84
CA ARG A 76 -1.63 1.50 3.42
C ARG A 76 -3.01 2.00 3.03
N PHE A 77 -3.77 1.19 2.29
CA PHE A 77 -5.16 1.50 1.94
C PHE A 77 -6.07 1.59 3.17
N SER A 78 -6.01 0.60 4.07
CA SER A 78 -6.80 0.58 5.31
C SER A 78 -6.52 1.79 6.19
N SER A 79 -5.24 2.13 6.40
CA SER A 79 -4.83 3.32 7.16
C SER A 79 -5.34 4.60 6.51
N SER A 80 -5.19 4.74 5.19
CA SER A 80 -5.69 5.90 4.45
C SER A 80 -7.22 6.01 4.49
N LEU A 81 -7.93 4.89 4.44
CA LEU A 81 -9.38 4.85 4.54
C LEU A 81 -9.87 5.22 5.94
N ASN A 82 -9.18 4.76 6.99
CA ASN A 82 -9.46 5.14 8.39
C ASN A 82 -9.20 6.64 8.63
N ALA A 83 -8.12 7.18 8.05
CA ALA A 83 -7.83 8.61 8.08
C ALA A 83 -8.93 9.42 7.37
N LEU A 84 -9.36 8.99 6.18
CA LEU A 84 -10.47 9.61 5.46
C LEU A 84 -11.77 9.52 6.27
N SER A 85 -12.07 8.38 6.86
CA SER A 85 -13.24 8.17 7.74
C SER A 85 -13.26 9.19 8.88
N SER A 86 -12.11 9.38 9.54
CA SER A 86 -11.95 10.37 10.62
C SER A 86 -12.11 11.81 10.11
N SER A 87 -11.55 12.12 8.95
CA SER A 87 -11.68 13.43 8.30
C SER A 87 -13.13 13.76 7.92
N LEU A 88 -13.86 12.80 7.38
CA LEU A 88 -15.28 12.93 7.03
C LEU A 88 -16.18 13.13 8.25
N ALA A 89 -15.84 12.50 9.37
CA ALA A 89 -16.55 12.67 10.64
C ALA A 89 -16.31 14.05 11.30
N ALA A 90 -15.22 14.73 10.94
CA ALA A 90 -14.85 16.04 11.48
C ALA A 90 -15.40 17.24 10.67
N LEU A 91 -16.14 17.00 9.60
CA LEU A 91 -16.79 18.06 8.81
C LEU A 91 -17.91 18.76 9.61
N GLU A 92 -18.22 20.01 9.24
CA GLU A 92 -19.37 20.75 9.81
C GLU A 92 -20.69 19.99 9.65
N GLU A 93 -20.88 19.39 8.47
CA GLU A 93 -21.90 18.37 8.22
C GLU A 93 -21.23 16.99 8.15
N PRO A 94 -21.24 16.19 9.24
CA PRO A 94 -20.45 14.98 9.33
C PRO A 94 -20.96 13.90 8.39
N LEU A 95 -20.05 13.35 7.57
CA LEU A 95 -20.32 12.20 6.72
C LEU A 95 -19.84 10.93 7.41
N THR A 96 -20.69 9.91 7.46
CA THR A 96 -20.38 8.67 8.18
C THR A 96 -19.91 7.59 7.21
N LEU A 97 -18.59 7.56 7.00
CA LEU A 97 -17.88 6.37 6.52
C LEU A 97 -17.50 5.53 7.76
N ARG A 98 -17.65 4.21 7.70
CA ARG A 98 -17.24 3.28 8.76
C ARG A 98 -16.37 2.19 8.18
N VAL A 99 -15.34 1.83 8.94
CA VAL A 99 -14.38 0.78 8.63
C VAL A 99 -14.30 -0.11 9.86
N ASP A 100 -14.79 -1.34 9.76
CA ASP A 100 -14.85 -2.29 10.87
C ASP A 100 -14.11 -3.58 10.47
N ALA A 101 -13.25 -4.11 11.35
CA ALA A 101 -12.67 -5.43 11.18
C ALA A 101 -13.74 -6.52 11.33
N ILE A 102 -13.76 -7.50 10.42
CA ILE A 102 -14.76 -8.59 10.49
C ILE A 102 -14.41 -9.58 11.59
N ASN A 103 -13.12 -9.87 11.78
CA ASN A 103 -12.62 -10.76 12.82
C ASN A 103 -11.81 -9.97 13.85
N LYS A 104 -12.06 -10.19 15.15
CA LYS A 104 -11.27 -9.54 16.21
C LYS A 104 -9.81 -10.01 16.12
N GLY A 105 -8.90 -9.09 15.79
CA GLY A 105 -7.46 -9.34 15.72
C GLY A 105 -6.92 -9.67 14.32
N SER A 106 -7.73 -9.63 13.26
CA SER A 106 -7.27 -9.74 11.86
C SER A 106 -7.86 -8.60 11.03
N ASP A 107 -6.96 -7.87 10.37
CA ASP A 107 -7.31 -6.83 9.40
C ASP A 107 -7.38 -7.39 7.98
N ASP A 108 -7.39 -8.72 7.79
CA ASP A 108 -7.41 -9.33 6.46
C ASP A 108 -8.72 -9.03 5.71
N PHE A 109 -9.79 -8.78 6.45
CA PHE A 109 -11.11 -8.48 5.92
C PHE A 109 -11.73 -7.28 6.64
N LEU A 110 -12.12 -6.27 5.87
CA LEU A 110 -12.79 -5.08 6.39
C LEU A 110 -14.22 -5.00 5.86
N SER A 111 -15.15 -4.72 6.78
CA SER A 111 -16.50 -4.29 6.47
C SER A 111 -16.50 -2.77 6.39
N VAL A 112 -16.75 -2.24 5.20
CA VAL A 112 -16.81 -0.79 4.94
C VAL A 112 -18.24 -0.39 4.65
N SER A 113 -18.69 0.74 5.21
CA SER A 113 -20.06 1.21 4.99
C SER A 113 -20.18 2.73 4.97
N PHE A 114 -21.16 3.23 4.22
CA PHE A 114 -21.41 4.66 4.10
C PHE A 114 -22.88 4.98 4.33
N ILE A 115 -23.15 6.02 5.12
CA ILE A 115 -24.51 6.48 5.45
C ILE A 115 -24.85 7.75 4.66
N SER A 116 -25.96 7.73 3.92
CA SER A 116 -26.46 8.88 3.16
C SER A 116 -28.00 8.96 3.15
N SER A 117 -28.54 9.95 2.43
CA SER A 117 -29.97 10.28 2.35
C SER A 117 -30.81 9.35 1.47
N SER A 118 -30.18 8.50 0.65
CA SER A 118 -30.89 7.54 -0.21
C SER A 118 -30.05 6.29 -0.45
N ALA A 119 -30.69 5.17 -0.77
CA ALA A 119 -30.01 3.90 -1.09
C ALA A 119 -28.95 4.08 -2.18
N LYS A 120 -29.31 4.76 -3.27
CA LYS A 120 -28.42 5.02 -4.41
C LYS A 120 -27.23 5.90 -4.02
N LYS A 121 -27.48 7.02 -3.33
CA LYS A 121 -26.39 7.92 -2.87
C LYS A 121 -25.43 7.20 -1.93
N SER A 122 -25.92 6.36 -1.02
CA SER A 122 -25.05 5.62 -0.10
C SER A 122 -24.10 4.67 -0.84
N GLN A 123 -24.60 4.00 -1.88
CA GLN A 123 -23.80 3.10 -2.71
C GLN A 123 -22.77 3.87 -3.56
N GLU A 124 -23.21 4.94 -4.23
CA GLU A 124 -22.36 5.76 -5.10
C GLU A 124 -21.22 6.45 -4.30
N GLU A 125 -21.53 7.04 -3.15
CA GLU A 125 -20.52 7.68 -2.30
C GLU A 125 -19.55 6.65 -1.69
N LEU A 126 -20.03 5.48 -1.26
CA LEU A 126 -19.14 4.41 -0.79
C LEU A 126 -18.13 4.03 -1.88
N LEU A 127 -18.60 3.77 -3.10
CA LEU A 127 -17.74 3.41 -4.22
C LEU A 127 -16.78 4.55 -4.58
N LYS A 128 -17.25 5.79 -4.58
CA LYS A 128 -16.44 6.99 -4.84
C LYS A 128 -15.30 7.14 -3.84
N TYR A 129 -15.57 7.02 -2.54
CA TYR A 129 -14.52 7.15 -1.51
C TYR A 129 -13.52 5.99 -1.55
N LEU A 130 -13.99 4.74 -1.76
CA LEU A 130 -13.08 3.60 -1.92
C LEU A 130 -12.16 3.77 -3.14
N ASN A 131 -12.70 4.21 -4.27
CA ASN A 131 -11.90 4.47 -5.47
C ASN A 131 -10.94 5.65 -5.29
N LYS A 132 -11.37 6.71 -4.61
CA LYS A 132 -10.51 7.86 -4.29
C LYS A 132 -9.28 7.42 -3.50
N VAL A 133 -9.48 6.70 -2.38
CA VAL A 133 -8.38 6.22 -1.54
C VAL A 133 -7.50 5.23 -2.30
N ASN A 134 -8.07 4.32 -3.08
CA ASN A 134 -7.28 3.40 -3.92
C ASN A 134 -6.37 4.16 -4.89
N ASN A 135 -6.89 5.18 -5.57
CA ASN A 135 -6.11 5.95 -6.53
C ASN A 135 -5.02 6.80 -5.86
N GLU A 136 -5.33 7.40 -4.71
CA GLU A 136 -4.34 8.15 -3.91
C GLU A 136 -3.20 7.24 -3.44
N VAL A 137 -3.52 6.05 -2.92
CA VAL A 137 -2.51 5.09 -2.44
C VAL A 137 -1.70 4.50 -3.60
N ILE A 138 -2.31 4.20 -4.76
CA ILE A 138 -1.56 3.76 -5.95
C ILE A 138 -0.58 4.83 -6.40
N LYS A 139 -1.00 6.10 -6.38
CA LYS A 139 -0.13 7.22 -6.73
C LYS A 139 1.03 7.32 -5.76
N GLU A 140 0.77 7.27 -4.45
CA GLU A 140 1.82 7.29 -3.41
C GLU A 140 2.82 6.15 -3.59
N ILE A 141 2.36 4.91 -3.82
CA ILE A 141 3.24 3.76 -4.11
C ILE A 141 4.05 4.00 -5.39
N GLY A 142 3.44 4.59 -6.42
CA GLY A 142 4.09 4.97 -7.66
C GLY A 142 5.21 6.00 -7.46
N ASP A 143 4.96 7.01 -6.64
CA ASP A 143 5.93 8.05 -6.29
C ASP A 143 7.08 7.47 -5.46
N ASP A 144 6.76 6.64 -4.45
CA ASP A 144 7.73 5.92 -3.62
C ASP A 144 8.68 5.04 -4.46
N ILE A 145 8.12 4.23 -5.36
CA ILE A 145 8.94 3.34 -6.19
C ILE A 145 9.78 4.13 -7.20
N THR A 146 9.27 5.26 -7.70
CA THR A 146 10.03 6.17 -8.57
C THR A 146 11.25 6.72 -7.83
N TYR A 147 11.07 7.16 -6.59
CA TYR A 147 12.16 7.61 -5.75
C TYR A 147 13.19 6.49 -5.50
N ASN A 148 12.73 5.30 -5.11
CA ASN A 148 13.60 4.16 -4.84
C ASN A 148 14.40 3.70 -6.07
N VAL A 149 13.78 3.70 -7.25
CA VAL A 149 14.47 3.42 -8.53
C VAL A 149 15.59 4.45 -8.77
N GLY A 150 15.35 5.73 -8.48
CA GLY A 150 16.37 6.78 -8.58
C GLY A 150 17.56 6.54 -7.64
N VAL A 151 17.29 6.23 -6.37
CA VAL A 151 18.33 5.89 -5.38
C VAL A 151 19.13 4.67 -5.82
N LYS A 152 18.45 3.60 -6.26
CA LYS A 152 19.10 2.37 -6.72
C LYS A 152 19.95 2.60 -7.97
N THR A 153 19.47 3.42 -8.91
CA THR A 153 20.22 3.81 -10.11
C THR A 153 21.54 4.49 -9.75
N ASN A 154 21.50 5.45 -8.80
CA ASN A 154 22.71 6.14 -8.36
C ASN A 154 23.68 5.21 -7.63
N SER A 155 23.16 4.34 -6.76
CA SER A 155 23.96 3.31 -6.09
C SER A 155 24.67 2.40 -7.10
N LEU A 156 23.95 1.88 -8.09
CA LEU A 156 24.51 1.02 -9.14
C LEU A 156 25.53 1.75 -10.02
N LYS A 157 25.31 3.02 -10.36
CA LYS A 157 26.32 3.84 -11.06
C LYS A 157 27.61 3.95 -10.27
N ASN A 158 27.52 4.18 -8.97
CA ASN A 158 28.69 4.25 -8.08
C ASN A 158 29.40 2.90 -8.02
N THR A 159 28.66 1.79 -7.92
CA THR A 159 29.23 0.44 -7.94
C THR A 159 29.95 0.15 -9.25
N VAL A 160 29.37 0.50 -10.40
CA VAL A 160 30.01 0.33 -11.72
C VAL A 160 31.31 1.15 -11.80
N ALA A 161 31.27 2.42 -11.41
CA ALA A 161 32.45 3.29 -11.40
C ALA A 161 33.57 2.78 -10.47
N LEU A 162 33.20 2.26 -9.30
CA LEU A 162 34.15 1.64 -8.36
C LEU A 162 34.83 0.41 -8.98
N ASN A 163 34.06 -0.48 -9.62
CA ASN A 163 34.63 -1.65 -10.30
C ASN A 163 35.55 -1.25 -11.47
N GLU A 164 35.22 -0.16 -12.17
CA GLU A 164 36.09 0.41 -13.21
C GLU A 164 37.41 0.91 -12.64
N GLN A 165 37.36 1.63 -11.52
CA GLN A 165 38.57 2.09 -10.85
C GLN A 165 39.43 0.90 -10.35
N ILE A 166 38.81 -0.12 -9.75
CA ILE A 166 39.52 -1.32 -9.30
C ILE A 166 40.19 -2.04 -10.48
N ALA A 167 39.53 -2.12 -11.64
CA ALA A 167 40.12 -2.73 -12.83
C ALA A 167 41.34 -1.92 -13.34
N ILE A 168 41.26 -0.59 -13.29
CA ILE A 168 42.39 0.31 -13.61
C ILE A 168 43.54 0.10 -12.64
N ASP A 169 43.26 0.08 -11.34
CA ASP A 169 44.28 -0.09 -10.29
C ASP A 169 44.98 -1.46 -10.40
N LYS A 170 44.23 -2.53 -10.69
CA LYS A 170 44.80 -3.87 -10.98
C LYS A 170 45.72 -3.85 -12.20
N LYS A 171 45.35 -3.16 -13.26
CA LYS A 171 46.18 -3.02 -14.47
C LYS A 171 47.44 -2.22 -14.18
N ASN A 172 47.34 -1.13 -13.43
CA ASN A 172 48.50 -0.31 -13.03
C ASN A 172 49.47 -1.12 -12.16
N LEU A 173 48.95 -1.84 -11.16
CA LEU A 173 49.75 -2.74 -10.32
C LEU A 173 50.47 -3.79 -11.18
N ARG A 174 49.79 -4.38 -12.17
CA ARG A 174 50.41 -5.35 -13.09
C ARG A 174 51.55 -4.73 -13.90
N LEU A 175 51.38 -3.50 -14.38
CA LEU A 175 52.44 -2.76 -15.07
C LEU A 175 53.63 -2.50 -14.14
N ASP A 176 53.40 -2.10 -12.89
CA ASP A 176 54.46 -1.87 -11.90
C ASP A 176 55.26 -3.15 -11.61
N VAL A 177 54.57 -4.28 -11.47
CA VAL A 177 55.21 -5.60 -11.31
C VAL A 177 56.07 -5.97 -12.53
N ILE A 178 55.55 -5.81 -13.75
CA ILE A 178 56.30 -6.11 -14.98
C ILE A 178 57.51 -5.16 -15.13
N ASN A 179 57.36 -3.88 -14.79
CA ASN A 179 58.43 -2.90 -14.81
C ASN A 179 59.54 -3.25 -13.80
N GLN A 180 59.17 -3.71 -12.60
CA GLN A 180 60.12 -4.14 -11.58
C GLN A 180 60.88 -5.40 -12.03
N ALA A 181 60.17 -6.39 -12.59
CA ALA A 181 60.79 -7.57 -13.19
C ALA A 181 61.76 -7.21 -14.32
N LEU A 182 61.41 -6.23 -15.16
CA LEU A 182 62.27 -5.74 -16.25
C LEU A 182 63.56 -5.12 -15.71
N LYS A 183 63.50 -4.34 -14.62
CA LYS A 183 64.70 -3.78 -13.97
C LYS A 183 65.64 -4.89 -13.50
N ILE A 184 65.09 -5.94 -12.88
CA ILE A 184 65.88 -7.09 -12.40
C ILE A 184 66.50 -7.84 -13.58
N ALA A 185 65.72 -8.17 -14.62
CA ALA A 185 66.21 -8.88 -15.80
C ALA A 185 67.33 -8.11 -16.54
N ASN A 186 67.22 -6.79 -16.63
CA ASN A 186 68.28 -5.94 -17.18
C ASN A 186 69.54 -5.97 -16.31
N ALA A 187 69.40 -5.91 -14.98
CA ALA A 187 70.54 -5.95 -14.06
C ALA A 187 71.27 -7.30 -14.05
N THR A 188 70.56 -8.40 -14.32
CA THR A 188 71.15 -9.76 -14.41
C THR A 188 71.66 -10.10 -15.81
N GLY A 189 71.52 -9.20 -16.79
CA GLY A 189 71.94 -9.45 -18.17
C GLY A 189 71.07 -10.47 -18.93
N GLN A 190 69.85 -10.71 -18.45
CA GLN A 190 68.95 -11.72 -18.99
C GLN A 190 68.04 -11.15 -20.09
N ASN A 191 68.45 -11.31 -21.35
CA ASN A 191 67.70 -10.79 -22.50
C ASN A 191 66.56 -11.71 -22.98
N LYS A 192 66.84 -13.02 -23.07
CA LYS A 192 65.88 -14.04 -23.51
C LYS A 192 65.53 -15.00 -22.36
N SER A 193 64.32 -15.52 -22.37
CA SER A 193 63.87 -16.52 -21.40
C SER A 193 64.70 -17.81 -21.50
N PRO A 194 65.27 -18.32 -20.39
CA PRO A 194 65.90 -19.64 -20.32
C PRO A 194 64.87 -20.76 -20.07
N LEU A 195 63.59 -20.42 -19.93
CA LEU A 195 62.53 -21.39 -19.67
C LEU A 195 62.22 -22.18 -20.94
N ASN A 196 62.31 -23.51 -20.85
CA ASN A 196 62.06 -24.42 -21.96
C ASN A 196 60.62 -24.95 -21.99
N GLN A 197 59.80 -24.61 -20.98
CA GLN A 197 58.40 -25.04 -20.84
C GLN A 197 57.55 -23.87 -20.35
N ALA A 198 56.25 -23.91 -20.68
CA ALA A 198 55.29 -22.92 -20.20
C ALA A 198 54.94 -23.22 -18.73
N GLU A 199 55.61 -22.51 -17.83
CA GLU A 199 55.38 -22.60 -16.38
C GLU A 199 54.66 -21.35 -15.88
N TYR A 200 53.81 -21.49 -14.87
CA TYR A 200 53.17 -20.34 -14.24
C TYR A 200 54.21 -19.60 -13.39
N LEU A 201 54.63 -18.41 -13.86
CA LEU A 201 55.53 -17.54 -13.11
C LEU A 201 54.75 -16.70 -12.11
N SER A 202 55.25 -16.67 -10.87
CA SER A 202 54.84 -15.69 -9.87
C SER A 202 55.43 -14.32 -10.17
N ASP A 203 54.93 -13.28 -9.50
CA ASP A 203 55.44 -11.92 -9.64
C ASP A 203 56.93 -11.82 -9.26
N ASP A 204 57.39 -12.59 -8.27
CA ASP A 204 58.80 -12.63 -7.83
C ASP A 204 59.74 -13.31 -8.82
N THR A 205 59.21 -14.19 -9.68
CA THR A 205 60.00 -14.96 -10.66
C THR A 205 59.85 -14.43 -12.07
N LEU A 206 59.00 -13.41 -12.28
CA LEU A 206 58.64 -12.88 -13.58
C LEU A 206 59.85 -12.36 -14.39
N TYR A 207 60.92 -11.93 -13.72
CA TYR A 207 62.16 -11.49 -14.36
C TYR A 207 62.83 -12.59 -15.19
N LEU A 208 62.55 -13.88 -14.90
CA LEU A 208 63.09 -15.01 -15.65
C LEU A 208 62.64 -15.02 -17.11
N LEU A 209 61.55 -14.32 -17.46
CA LEU A 209 61.06 -14.20 -18.83
C LEU A 209 62.03 -13.43 -19.75
N GLY A 210 62.93 -12.62 -19.18
CA GLY A 210 63.90 -11.82 -19.91
C GLY A 210 63.38 -10.46 -20.38
N SER A 211 64.30 -9.52 -20.63
CA SER A 211 64.00 -8.12 -20.89
C SER A 211 63.20 -7.88 -22.20
N ASP A 212 63.37 -8.71 -23.23
CA ASP A 212 62.67 -8.56 -24.52
C ASP A 212 61.17 -8.86 -24.38
N ALA A 213 60.85 -9.96 -23.69
CA ALA A 213 59.48 -10.37 -23.45
C ALA A 213 58.77 -9.39 -22.50
N LEU A 214 59.42 -8.95 -21.42
CA LEU A 214 58.84 -8.00 -20.47
C LEU A 214 58.54 -6.63 -21.11
N ARG A 215 59.43 -6.12 -21.99
CA ARG A 215 59.16 -4.90 -22.79
C ARG A 215 57.93 -5.07 -23.70
N SER A 216 57.81 -6.23 -24.33
CA SER A 216 56.66 -6.57 -25.16
C SER A 216 55.38 -6.67 -24.32
N MET A 217 55.45 -7.24 -23.11
CA MET A 217 54.33 -7.28 -22.17
C MET A 217 53.89 -5.89 -21.75
N ILE A 218 54.80 -4.96 -21.46
CA ILE A 218 54.45 -3.56 -21.12
C ILE A 218 53.71 -2.88 -22.29
N ALA A 219 54.23 -3.03 -23.51
CA ALA A 219 53.61 -2.47 -24.71
C ALA A 219 52.19 -3.03 -24.92
N ASN A 220 52.02 -4.35 -24.78
CA ASN A 220 50.71 -4.99 -24.92
C ASN A 220 49.76 -4.65 -23.78
N GLU A 221 50.21 -4.70 -22.53
CA GLU A 221 49.39 -4.43 -21.35
C GLU A 221 48.82 -3.02 -21.41
N THR A 222 49.59 -2.02 -21.88
CA THR A 222 49.12 -0.65 -22.09
C THR A 222 47.89 -0.60 -23.00
N THR A 223 47.89 -1.38 -24.10
CA THR A 223 46.77 -1.45 -25.07
C THR A 223 45.66 -2.43 -24.71
N LYS A 224 45.91 -3.34 -23.76
CA LYS A 224 44.96 -4.39 -23.38
C LYS A 224 43.70 -3.79 -22.74
N PRO A 225 42.49 -4.24 -23.13
CA PRO A 225 41.25 -3.83 -22.47
C PRO A 225 41.26 -4.15 -20.98
N LEU A 226 40.51 -3.36 -20.20
CA LEU A 226 40.32 -3.64 -18.77
C LEU A 226 39.61 -4.98 -18.59
N ALA A 227 40.17 -5.81 -17.70
CA ALA A 227 39.55 -7.06 -17.30
C ALA A 227 38.63 -6.80 -16.11
N TYR A 228 37.33 -6.97 -16.32
CA TYR A 228 36.31 -6.83 -15.28
C TYR A 228 35.94 -8.20 -14.71
N ASP A 229 35.56 -8.22 -13.43
CA ASP A 229 34.98 -9.39 -12.79
C ASP A 229 33.45 -9.44 -12.96
N ASP A 230 32.83 -10.50 -12.44
CA ASP A 230 31.38 -10.70 -12.53
C ASP A 230 30.59 -9.60 -11.83
N SER A 231 31.16 -8.97 -10.79
CA SER A 231 30.51 -7.89 -10.04
C SER A 231 30.20 -6.69 -10.94
N TYR A 232 31.15 -6.31 -11.81
CA TYR A 232 30.95 -5.28 -12.81
C TYR A 232 29.76 -5.59 -13.74
N TYR A 233 29.73 -6.79 -14.32
CA TYR A 233 28.69 -7.15 -15.28
C TYR A 233 27.33 -7.33 -14.61
N ASN A 234 27.28 -7.85 -13.38
CA ASN A 234 26.06 -7.95 -12.58
C ASN A 234 25.49 -6.55 -12.29
N ALA A 235 26.32 -5.64 -11.76
CA ALA A 235 25.92 -4.26 -11.47
C ALA A 235 25.51 -3.51 -12.75
N LYS A 236 26.22 -3.71 -13.87
CA LYS A 236 25.89 -3.10 -15.16
C LYS A 236 24.57 -3.61 -15.73
N ARG A 237 24.29 -4.91 -15.64
CA ARG A 237 22.99 -5.48 -16.03
C ARG A 237 21.85 -4.91 -15.17
N ALA A 238 22.03 -4.86 -13.85
CA ALA A 238 21.05 -4.27 -12.95
C ALA A 238 20.82 -2.77 -13.27
N LEU A 239 21.91 -2.02 -13.52
CA LEU A 239 21.84 -0.60 -13.89
C LEU A 239 21.04 -0.39 -15.18
N LEU A 240 21.28 -1.21 -16.20
CA LEU A 240 20.50 -1.18 -17.45
C LEU A 240 19.03 -1.50 -17.18
N GLY A 241 18.76 -2.49 -16.32
CA GLY A 241 17.41 -2.86 -15.89
C GLY A 241 16.64 -1.68 -15.30
N VAL A 242 17.21 -1.01 -14.29
CA VAL A 242 16.55 0.12 -13.63
C VAL A 242 16.50 1.39 -14.50
N THR A 243 17.48 1.61 -15.38
CA THR A 243 17.53 2.79 -16.25
C THR A 243 16.46 2.75 -17.35
N HIS A 244 16.12 1.55 -17.85
CA HIS A 244 15.10 1.36 -18.88
C HIS A 244 13.74 0.94 -18.31
N LEU A 245 13.62 0.91 -16.98
CA LEU A 245 12.39 0.53 -16.30
C LEU A 245 11.30 1.58 -16.55
N LYS A 246 10.18 1.13 -17.12
CA LYS A 246 8.97 1.94 -17.20
C LYS A 246 8.11 1.63 -15.98
N ILE A 247 7.98 2.60 -15.09
CA ILE A 247 7.11 2.49 -13.92
C ILE A 247 5.67 2.59 -14.41
N ASN A 248 5.01 1.45 -14.49
CA ASN A 248 3.61 1.36 -14.86
C ASN A 248 2.80 0.82 -13.67
N MET A 249 1.95 1.68 -13.10
CA MET A 249 1.03 1.35 -12.01
C MET A 249 -0.40 1.05 -12.51
N ASP A 250 -0.59 0.92 -13.82
CA ASP A 250 -1.85 0.51 -14.43
C ASP A 250 -2.28 -0.85 -13.87
N ASN A 251 -3.60 -1.00 -13.70
CA ASN A 251 -4.23 -2.20 -13.16
C ASN A 251 -3.79 -2.60 -11.74
N VAL A 252 -2.87 -1.86 -11.11
CA VAL A 252 -2.56 -2.04 -9.70
C VAL A 252 -3.82 -1.71 -8.90
N LYS A 253 -4.15 -2.56 -7.92
CA LYS A 253 -5.23 -2.31 -6.96
C LYS A 253 -4.69 -2.48 -5.56
N THR A 254 -5.24 -1.71 -4.64
CA THR A 254 -4.82 -1.75 -3.24
C THR A 254 -5.74 -2.59 -2.36
N PHE A 255 -6.88 -3.00 -2.92
CA PHE A 255 -7.84 -3.90 -2.30
C PHE A 255 -8.64 -4.64 -3.38
N ARG A 256 -9.40 -5.66 -2.97
CA ARG A 256 -10.46 -6.24 -3.80
C ARG A 256 -11.75 -6.39 -3.01
N PHE A 257 -12.87 -6.45 -3.73
CA PHE A 257 -14.16 -6.78 -3.14
C PHE A 257 -14.29 -8.29 -2.92
N ILE A 258 -14.73 -8.67 -1.72
CA ILE A 258 -15.42 -9.94 -1.44
C ILE A 258 -16.90 -9.78 -1.75
N SER A 259 -17.48 -8.64 -1.35
CA SER A 259 -18.82 -8.23 -1.70
C SER A 259 -18.81 -6.76 -2.14
N ASN A 260 -19.46 -6.48 -3.27
CA ASN A 260 -19.57 -5.12 -3.79
C ASN A 260 -20.50 -4.28 -2.91
N PRO A 261 -20.39 -2.94 -2.95
CA PRO A 261 -21.35 -2.04 -2.33
C PRO A 261 -22.80 -2.40 -2.70
N ASP A 262 -23.61 -2.76 -1.71
CA ASP A 262 -25.00 -3.15 -1.93
C ASP A 262 -25.91 -1.93 -2.13
N LEU A 263 -27.03 -2.15 -2.83
CA LEU A 263 -28.13 -1.19 -2.90
C LEU A 263 -29.12 -1.54 -1.78
N PRO A 264 -29.12 -0.81 -0.65
CA PRO A 264 -29.88 -1.24 0.52
C PRO A 264 -31.39 -1.23 0.25
N LEU A 265 -32.03 -2.34 0.61
CA LEU A 265 -33.49 -2.51 0.45
C LEU A 265 -34.30 -1.89 1.60
N LYS A 266 -33.66 -1.62 2.74
CA LYS A 266 -34.30 -1.03 3.93
C LYS A 266 -33.46 0.11 4.48
N ARG A 267 -34.11 1.23 4.80
CA ARG A 267 -33.47 2.35 5.50
C ARG A 267 -33.22 2.01 6.96
N ILE A 268 -32.20 2.62 7.54
CA ILE A 268 -31.85 2.50 8.96
C ILE A 268 -32.76 3.38 9.83
N SER A 269 -33.05 4.60 9.39
CA SER A 269 -33.88 5.55 10.14
C SER A 269 -34.71 6.44 9.21
N PRO A 270 -35.93 6.86 9.59
CA PRO A 270 -36.70 6.40 10.74
C PRO A 270 -37.37 5.02 10.50
N GLN A 271 -37.35 4.15 11.51
CA GLN A 271 -38.04 2.86 11.46
C GLN A 271 -39.55 3.06 11.70
N LYS A 272 -40.37 2.87 10.66
CA LYS A 272 -41.83 3.06 10.71
C LYS A 272 -42.48 2.30 11.87
N SER A 273 -42.11 1.03 12.06
CA SER A 273 -42.63 0.19 13.15
C SER A 273 -42.29 0.76 14.52
N LEU A 274 -41.03 1.15 14.73
CA LEU A 274 -40.56 1.73 15.99
C LEU A 274 -41.31 3.04 16.31
N VAL A 275 -41.45 3.93 15.34
CA VAL A 275 -42.15 5.21 15.52
C VAL A 275 -43.62 4.99 15.89
N VAL A 276 -44.30 4.05 15.24
CA VAL A 276 -45.71 3.71 15.53
C VAL A 276 -45.85 3.11 16.93
N ILE A 277 -45.00 2.12 17.29
CA ILE A 277 -45.02 1.49 18.62
C ILE A 277 -44.78 2.53 19.71
N LEU A 278 -43.76 3.38 19.54
CA LEU A 278 -43.43 4.42 20.51
C LEU A 278 -44.56 5.44 20.64
N SER A 279 -45.20 5.82 19.53
CA SER A 279 -46.36 6.74 19.55
C SER A 279 -47.54 6.15 20.34
N ILE A 280 -47.82 4.85 20.19
CA ILE A 280 -48.89 4.17 20.93
C ILE A 280 -48.55 4.11 22.43
N ILE A 281 -47.33 3.70 22.78
CA ILE A 281 -46.90 3.59 24.19
C ILE A 281 -46.97 4.95 24.89
N LEU A 282 -46.41 5.99 24.26
CA LEU A 282 -46.40 7.34 24.82
C LEU A 282 -47.81 7.90 24.97
N GLY A 283 -48.65 7.72 23.94
CA GLY A 283 -50.06 8.12 23.98
C GLY A 283 -50.86 7.40 25.06
N PHE A 284 -50.58 6.11 25.30
CA PHE A 284 -51.23 5.32 26.34
C PHE A 284 -50.82 5.76 27.75
N ILE A 285 -49.52 5.99 27.99
CA ILE A 285 -49.00 6.47 29.28
C ILE A 285 -49.59 7.84 29.61
N VAL A 286 -49.52 8.79 28.67
CA VAL A 286 -50.06 10.14 28.85
C VAL A 286 -51.58 10.09 29.06
N GLY A 287 -52.29 9.26 28.29
CA GLY A 287 -53.72 9.03 28.47
C GLY A 287 -54.08 8.52 29.87
N CYS A 288 -53.33 7.55 30.39
CA CYS A 288 -53.52 7.02 31.74
C CYS A 288 -53.29 8.10 32.82
N VAL A 289 -52.23 8.91 32.70
CA VAL A 289 -51.93 10.01 33.63
C VAL A 289 -53.06 11.03 33.65
N ILE A 290 -53.58 11.44 32.49
CA ILE A 290 -54.70 12.41 32.40
C ILE A 290 -55.95 11.86 33.10
N VAL A 291 -56.27 10.57 32.91
CA VAL A 291 -57.44 9.94 33.54
C VAL A 291 -57.27 9.84 35.06
N LEU A 292 -56.08 9.53 35.56
CA LEU A 292 -55.79 9.48 37.00
C LEU A 292 -55.91 10.87 37.65
N LEU A 293 -55.35 11.91 37.03
CA LEU A 293 -55.46 13.29 37.52
C LEU A 293 -56.92 13.78 37.56
N LYS A 294 -57.70 13.51 36.50
CA LYS A 294 -59.14 13.81 36.47
C LYS A 294 -59.88 13.05 37.57
N GLY A 295 -59.56 11.77 37.76
CA GLY A 295 -60.18 10.94 38.81
C GLY A 295 -59.88 11.42 40.24
N PHE A 296 -58.67 11.89 40.50
CA PHE A 296 -58.28 12.44 41.80
C PHE A 296 -58.94 13.79 42.08
N SER A 297 -59.02 14.66 41.07
CA SER A 297 -59.65 15.99 41.20
C SER A 297 -61.15 15.89 41.50
N ILE A 298 -61.85 14.89 40.93
CA ILE A 298 -63.28 14.64 41.19
C ILE A 298 -63.49 14.09 42.61
N LYS A 299 -62.55 13.28 43.13
CA LYS A 299 -62.65 12.71 44.49
C LYS A 299 -62.34 13.72 45.60
N LYS A 300 -61.70 14.84 45.29
CA LYS A 300 -61.39 15.94 46.23
C LYS A 300 -62.53 16.96 46.37
N GLN A 301 -63.54 16.91 45.49
CA GLN A 301 -64.74 17.76 45.53
C GLN A 301 -65.97 17.09 46.16
N TYR A 302 -65.80 15.89 46.72
CA TYR A 302 -66.81 15.17 47.50
C TYR A 302 -66.26 14.86 48.89
#